data_AF-A0A343TNU8-F1
#
_entry.id   AF-A0A343TNU8-F1
#
_cell.length_a   1.000
_cell.length_b   1.000
_cell.length_c   1.000
_cell.angle_alpha   90.00
_cell.angle_beta   90.00
_cell.angle_gamma   90.00
#
_symmetry.space_group_name_H-M   'P 1'
#
loop_
_entity.id
_entity.type
_entity.pdbx_description
1 polymer ?
#
loop_
_entity_poly.entity_id
_entity_poly.type
_entity_poly.pdbx_seq_one_letter_code
_entity_poly.pdbx_strand_id
1 'polypeptide(L)'
;MTTPETAESTETPETPETGETVSETATRTSGVSGRTHRALTEEMTVRPLRDGRYVVETDGGTYVVDIDDASCTCPDHAIRREYCKHLRRVAFEIAAESVPAPEERLGACAVCGRELFVPRCESGSYLCEEHRPAVGEVVRDRETGSLLVVVAVTTDRADAVETDEGRIVAEYPTNTGYGDHEPVVRAVYASGLAPDRDVGDLKPYSFPASRIVRLERSHRGPVVSVPENPKSHC
;
A
#
# COMPACT_ATOMS: atom_id res chain seq x y z
N MET A 1 -16.86 -60.76 72.57
CA MET A 1 -17.80 -59.78 71.98
C MET A 1 -17.62 -59.84 70.47
N THR A 2 -18.50 -60.61 69.84
CA THR A 2 -19.03 -60.51 68.46
C THR A 2 -18.05 -60.27 67.28
N THR A 3 -17.71 -61.34 66.56
CA THR A 3 -17.67 -61.37 65.08
C THR A 3 -19.12 -61.53 64.56
N PRO A 4 -19.47 -61.08 63.33
CA PRO A 4 -19.27 -61.88 62.09
C PRO A 4 -18.98 -61.02 60.82
N GLU A 5 -18.23 -61.52 59.82
CA GLU A 5 -18.71 -62.11 58.53
C GLU A 5 -19.09 -61.05 57.48
N THR A 6 -18.47 -60.98 56.30
CA THR A 6 -18.96 -61.67 55.09
C THR A 6 -17.91 -61.67 53.98
N ALA A 7 -17.91 -62.76 53.21
CA ALA A 7 -17.04 -63.11 52.09
C ALA A 7 -17.61 -62.70 50.71
N GLU A 8 -16.78 -62.93 49.67
CA GLU A 8 -17.18 -63.40 48.32
C GLU A 8 -17.71 -62.31 47.34
N SER A 9 -17.40 -62.25 46.04
CA SER A 9 -16.72 -63.17 45.12
C SER A 9 -16.23 -62.44 43.85
N THR A 10 -15.48 -63.20 43.05
CA THR A 10 -14.97 -63.03 41.68
C THR A 10 -15.94 -62.47 40.65
N GLU A 11 -15.42 -61.75 39.64
CA GLU A 11 -15.76 -61.96 38.22
C GLU A 11 -14.71 -61.31 37.28
N THR A 12 -14.24 -62.08 36.32
CA THR A 12 -13.60 -61.66 35.04
C THR A 12 -14.50 -62.30 33.99
N PRO A 13 -14.97 -61.60 32.95
CA PRO A 13 -14.30 -61.79 31.65
C PRO A 13 -14.43 -60.64 30.61
N GLU A 14 -13.55 -60.74 29.61
CA GLU A 14 -13.81 -60.53 28.18
C GLU A 14 -13.88 -59.13 27.52
N THR A 15 -13.30 -59.14 26.32
CA THR A 15 -12.93 -58.09 25.34
C THR A 15 -14.14 -57.44 24.65
N PRO A 16 -14.01 -56.19 24.16
CA PRO A 16 -14.14 -55.95 22.70
C PRO A 16 -13.02 -55.01 22.18
N GLU A 17 -12.38 -55.34 21.06
CA GLU A 17 -12.73 -54.94 19.69
C GLU A 17 -12.57 -53.43 19.40
N THR A 18 -11.49 -53.16 18.65
CA THR A 18 -11.45 -52.29 17.45
C THR A 18 -12.45 -51.15 17.35
N GLY A 19 -11.93 -49.92 17.38
CA GLY A 19 -12.69 -48.73 16.99
C GLY A 19 -11.77 -47.54 16.74
N GLU A 20 -11.46 -47.35 15.47
CA GLU A 20 -11.24 -46.04 14.82
C GLU A 20 -9.99 -45.22 15.18
N THR A 21 -8.99 -45.46 14.34
CA THR A 21 -8.10 -44.42 13.80
C THR A 21 -8.87 -43.14 13.45
N VAL A 22 -8.68 -42.07 14.23
CA VAL A 22 -9.01 -40.72 13.77
C VAL A 22 -7.88 -39.75 14.09
N SER A 23 -7.15 -39.46 13.01
CA SER A 23 -6.65 -38.13 12.66
C SER A 23 -5.50 -37.52 13.44
N GLU A 24 -4.31 -37.98 13.05
CA GLU A 24 -3.04 -37.24 13.04
C GLU A 24 -3.10 -35.93 12.18
N THR A 25 -4.23 -35.63 11.54
CA THR A 25 -4.42 -34.45 10.67
C THR A 25 -5.02 -33.24 11.40
N ALA A 26 -5.64 -33.41 12.57
CA ALA A 26 -6.29 -32.31 13.28
C ALA A 26 -5.30 -31.30 13.90
N THR A 27 -4.07 -31.70 14.18
CA THR A 27 -3.08 -30.85 14.88
C THR A 27 -2.37 -29.85 13.94
N ARG A 28 -2.42 -30.06 12.61
CA ARG A 28 -1.73 -29.18 11.64
C ARG A 28 -2.54 -27.93 11.29
N THR A 29 -3.88 -27.99 11.37
CA THR A 29 -4.76 -26.84 11.10
C THR A 29 -4.87 -25.90 12.31
N SER A 30 -4.84 -26.43 13.55
CA SER A 30 -4.88 -25.63 14.78
C SER A 30 -3.65 -24.73 14.96
N GLY A 31 -2.48 -25.18 14.48
CA GLY A 31 -1.24 -24.42 14.55
C GLY A 31 -1.18 -23.26 13.56
N VAL A 32 -1.84 -23.38 12.41
CA VAL A 32 -1.96 -22.30 11.41
C VAL A 32 -3.04 -21.30 11.84
N SER A 33 -4.18 -21.78 12.33
CA SER A 33 -5.27 -20.92 12.80
C SER A 33 -4.91 -20.19 14.10
N GLY A 34 -4.24 -20.83 15.06
CA GLY A 34 -3.85 -20.22 16.33
C GLY A 34 -2.76 -19.15 16.17
N ARG A 35 -1.79 -19.34 15.26
CA ARG A 35 -0.76 -18.32 14.99
C ARG A 35 -1.31 -17.14 14.20
N THR A 36 -2.24 -17.39 13.28
CA THR A 36 -2.96 -16.36 12.54
C THR A 36 -3.85 -15.54 13.50
N HIS A 37 -4.57 -16.21 14.40
CA HIS A 37 -5.37 -15.57 15.44
C HIS A 37 -4.51 -14.69 16.34
N ARG A 38 -3.39 -15.19 16.88
CA ARG A 38 -2.49 -14.38 17.74
C ARG A 38 -1.91 -13.18 17.02
N ALA A 39 -1.53 -13.32 15.75
CA ALA A 39 -1.07 -12.19 14.96
C ALA A 39 -2.14 -11.09 14.84
N LEU A 40 -3.44 -11.44 14.90
CA LEU A 40 -4.54 -10.49 14.85
C LEU A 40 -4.92 -9.95 16.24
N THR A 41 -4.80 -10.77 17.30
CA THR A 41 -5.34 -10.43 18.64
C THR A 41 -4.31 -9.92 19.64
N GLU A 42 -3.03 -10.23 19.49
CA GLU A 42 -1.99 -9.73 20.39
C GLU A 42 -1.60 -8.29 20.01
N GLU A 43 -1.37 -7.44 21.00
CA GLU A 43 -0.92 -6.07 20.78
C GLU A 43 0.50 -6.09 20.22
N MET A 44 0.66 -5.56 19.00
CA MET A 44 1.92 -5.50 18.30
C MET A 44 1.94 -4.18 17.54
N THR A 45 3.05 -3.46 17.62
CA THR A 45 3.27 -2.25 16.82
C THR A 45 4.23 -2.57 15.69
N VAL A 46 3.83 -2.32 14.44
CA VAL A 46 4.70 -2.47 13.28
C VAL A 46 5.17 -1.09 12.83
N ARG A 47 6.46 -0.97 12.51
CA ARG A 47 7.05 0.24 11.92
C ARG A 47 7.93 -0.12 10.72
N PRO A 48 7.74 0.51 9.56
CA PRO A 48 8.60 0.28 8.41
C PRO A 48 10.00 0.88 8.62
N LEU A 49 11.01 0.20 8.08
CA LEU A 49 12.38 0.68 7.98
C LEU A 49 12.67 1.20 6.57
N ARG A 50 13.76 1.96 6.43
CA ARG A 50 14.14 2.59 5.15
C ARG A 50 14.56 1.60 4.07
N ASP A 51 14.91 0.38 4.45
CA ASP A 51 15.42 -0.68 3.58
C ASP A 51 14.34 -1.70 3.16
N GLY A 52 13.05 -1.42 3.42
CA GLY A 52 11.94 -2.32 3.07
C GLY A 52 11.63 -3.39 4.13
N ARG A 53 12.41 -3.44 5.21
CA ARG A 53 12.14 -4.31 6.36
C ARG A 53 11.22 -3.64 7.38
N TYR A 54 10.80 -4.39 8.38
CA TYR A 54 9.85 -3.93 9.40
C TYR A 54 10.36 -4.23 10.80
N VAL A 55 10.20 -3.28 11.70
CA VAL A 55 10.34 -3.51 13.14
C VAL A 55 8.98 -3.85 13.71
N VAL A 56 8.92 -4.94 14.46
CA VAL A 56 7.72 -5.37 15.16
C VAL A 56 8.01 -5.36 16.65
N GLU A 57 7.35 -4.46 17.37
CA GLU A 57 7.41 -4.36 18.82
C GLU A 57 6.27 -5.16 19.43
N THR A 58 6.59 -5.97 20.43
CA THR A 58 5.67 -6.81 21.17
C THR A 58 6.05 -6.80 22.65
N ASP A 59 5.19 -7.31 23.52
CA ASP A 59 5.52 -7.52 24.94
C ASP A 59 6.77 -8.42 25.14
N GLY A 60 7.04 -9.32 24.19
CA GLY A 60 8.19 -10.23 24.22
C GLY A 60 9.50 -9.64 23.68
N GLY A 61 9.47 -8.41 23.19
CA GLY A 61 10.62 -7.70 22.63
C GLY A 61 10.38 -7.19 21.20
N THR A 62 11.47 -6.71 20.61
CA THR A 62 11.50 -6.07 19.29
C THR A 62 12.19 -6.97 18.27
N TYR A 63 11.53 -7.21 17.14
CA TYR A 63 12.04 -8.10 16.09
C TYR A 63 12.06 -7.40 14.73
N VAL A 64 13.02 -7.76 13.89
CA VAL A 64 13.09 -7.30 12.51
C VAL A 64 12.50 -8.38 11.61
N VAL A 65 11.63 -7.98 10.70
CA VAL A 65 10.94 -8.83 9.74
C VAL A 65 11.32 -8.39 8.34
N ASP A 66 11.68 -9.36 7.51
CA ASP A 66 11.89 -9.20 6.09
C ASP A 66 10.83 -10.03 5.37
N ILE A 67 9.93 -9.38 4.64
CA ILE A 67 8.81 -10.06 3.97
C ILE A 67 9.29 -10.74 2.69
N ASP A 68 10.23 -10.13 1.98
CA ASP A 68 10.76 -10.65 0.72
C ASP A 68 11.57 -11.92 0.97
N ASP A 69 12.40 -11.92 2.02
CA ASP A 69 13.14 -13.11 2.46
C ASP A 69 12.32 -14.06 3.34
N ALA A 70 11.04 -13.74 3.60
CA ALA A 70 10.17 -14.43 4.54
C ALA A 70 10.85 -14.75 5.90
N SER A 71 11.66 -13.81 6.39
CA SER A 71 12.54 -13.99 7.54
C SER A 71 12.16 -13.11 8.73
N CYS A 72 12.46 -13.58 9.93
CA CYS A 72 12.23 -12.83 11.16
C CYS A 72 13.30 -13.13 12.21
N THR A 73 13.75 -12.10 12.94
CA THR A 73 14.76 -12.26 14.00
C THR A 73 14.22 -12.85 15.30
N CYS A 74 12.93 -13.23 15.36
CA CYS A 74 12.36 -13.81 16.57
C CYS A 74 12.84 -15.25 16.83
N PRO A 75 12.92 -15.68 18.11
CA PRO A 75 13.35 -17.03 18.46
C PRO A 75 12.52 -18.13 17.79
N ASP A 76 11.21 -17.92 17.64
CA ASP A 76 10.33 -18.89 16.98
C ASP A 76 10.73 -19.16 15.54
N HIS A 77 11.10 -18.13 14.79
CA HIS A 77 11.54 -18.28 13.42
C HIS A 77 12.97 -18.86 13.35
N ALA A 78 13.86 -18.46 14.26
CA ALA A 78 15.22 -19.01 14.34
C ALA A 78 15.22 -20.53 14.59
N ILE A 79 14.28 -21.03 15.41
CA ILE A 79 14.19 -22.46 15.77
C ILE A 79 13.42 -23.25 14.71
N ARG A 80 12.26 -22.75 14.28
CA ARG A 80 11.32 -23.53 13.45
C ARG A 80 11.41 -23.25 11.96
N ARG A 81 11.95 -22.08 11.57
CA ARG A 81 11.98 -21.57 10.18
C ARG A 81 10.62 -21.60 9.48
N GLU A 82 9.55 -21.47 10.25
CA GLU A 82 8.17 -21.35 9.76
C GLU A 82 7.74 -19.88 9.78
N TYR A 83 6.63 -19.57 9.08
CA TYR A 83 5.93 -18.29 9.23
C TYR A 83 5.55 -18.10 10.70
N CYS A 84 6.18 -17.15 11.36
CA CYS A 84 5.90 -16.77 12.75
C CYS A 84 4.73 -15.78 12.82
N LYS A 85 4.31 -15.39 14.03
CA LYS A 85 3.25 -14.38 14.19
C LYS A 85 3.66 -13.00 13.66
N HIS A 86 4.94 -12.63 13.74
CA HIS A 86 5.44 -11.33 13.27
C HIS A 86 5.36 -11.21 11.74
N LEU A 87 5.79 -12.23 11.01
CA LEU A 87 5.63 -12.30 9.55
C LEU A 87 4.16 -12.16 9.14
N ARG A 88 3.25 -12.87 9.82
CA ARG A 88 1.81 -12.74 9.55
C ARG A 88 1.28 -11.35 9.87
N ARG A 89 1.66 -10.76 11.01
CA ARG A 89 1.22 -9.43 11.41
C ARG A 89 1.64 -8.38 10.37
N VAL A 90 2.90 -8.39 9.95
CA VAL A 90 3.39 -7.45 8.93
C VAL A 90 2.66 -7.66 7.61
N ALA A 91 2.49 -8.91 7.16
CA ALA A 91 1.72 -9.20 5.94
C ALA A 91 0.27 -8.70 6.04
N PHE A 92 -0.37 -8.80 7.21
CA PHE A 92 -1.71 -8.25 7.43
C PHE A 92 -1.74 -6.72 7.38
N GLU A 93 -0.76 -6.04 7.96
CA GLU A 93 -0.70 -4.57 7.95
C GLU A 93 -0.41 -4.00 6.56
N ILE A 94 0.45 -4.67 5.77
CA ILE A 94 0.65 -4.33 4.36
C ILE A 94 -0.65 -4.53 3.58
N ALA A 95 -1.32 -5.68 3.75
CA ALA A 95 -2.57 -5.96 3.07
C ALA A 95 -3.73 -5.02 3.48
N ALA A 96 -3.66 -4.44 4.67
CA ALA A 96 -4.61 -3.44 5.16
C ALA A 96 -4.21 -2.00 4.79
N GLU A 97 -3.12 -1.81 4.05
CA GLU A 97 -2.55 -0.51 3.67
C GLU A 97 -2.28 0.40 4.89
N SER A 98 -1.98 -0.19 6.06
CA SER A 98 -1.64 0.57 7.27
C SER A 98 -0.15 0.88 7.36
N VAL A 99 0.68 0.12 6.66
CA VAL A 99 2.12 0.35 6.48
C VAL A 99 2.48 0.18 5.00
N PRO A 100 3.52 0.87 4.50
CA PRO A 100 3.95 0.73 3.11
C PRO A 100 4.42 -0.69 2.80
N ALA A 101 4.24 -1.14 1.56
CA ALA A 101 4.85 -2.36 1.05
C ALA A 101 6.40 -2.26 1.00
N PRO A 102 7.15 -3.36 0.83
CA PRO A 102 8.62 -3.35 0.83
C PRO A 102 9.23 -2.46 -0.27
N GLU A 103 8.56 -2.33 -1.42
CA GLU A 103 8.93 -1.45 -2.52
C GLU A 103 8.49 0.00 -2.32
N GLU A 104 7.80 0.31 -1.22
CA GLU A 104 7.24 1.62 -0.92
C GLU A 104 7.88 2.25 0.34
N ARG A 105 7.58 3.53 0.53
CA ARG A 105 7.90 4.27 1.75
C ARG A 105 6.79 5.27 2.04
N LEU A 106 6.73 5.72 3.29
CA LEU A 106 5.94 6.90 3.64
C LEU A 106 6.49 8.13 2.90
N GLY A 107 5.61 8.80 2.17
CA GLY A 107 5.81 10.09 1.54
C GLY A 107 4.69 11.06 1.93
N ALA A 108 4.72 12.26 1.36
CA ALA A 108 3.70 13.29 1.59
C ALA A 108 3.25 13.88 0.25
N CYS A 109 1.97 14.22 0.17
CA CYS A 109 1.42 14.88 -1.00
C CYS A 109 2.04 16.27 -1.10
N ALA A 110 2.59 16.60 -2.26
CA ALA A 110 3.27 17.86 -2.50
C ALA A 110 2.35 19.10 -2.43
N VAL A 111 1.02 18.90 -2.43
CA VAL A 111 0.04 20.00 -2.38
C VAL A 111 -0.55 20.17 -0.98
N CYS A 112 -1.04 19.09 -0.36
CA CYS A 112 -1.73 19.17 0.93
C CYS A 112 -0.98 18.55 2.12
N GLY A 113 0.16 17.91 1.89
CA GLY A 113 0.95 17.26 2.94
C GLY A 113 0.38 15.96 3.49
N ARG A 114 -0.78 15.47 3.00
CA ARG A 114 -1.35 14.18 3.42
C ARG A 114 -0.34 13.06 3.15
N GLU A 115 -0.19 12.15 4.12
CA GLU A 115 0.65 10.96 3.97
C GLU A 115 0.13 10.06 2.85
N LEU A 116 1.05 9.45 2.12
CA LEU A 116 0.78 8.44 1.10
C LEU A 116 1.97 7.50 0.97
N PHE A 117 1.72 6.31 0.44
CA PHE A 117 2.80 5.39 0.07
C PHE A 117 3.33 5.76 -1.32
N VAL A 118 4.64 5.87 -1.43
CA VAL A 118 5.34 6.24 -2.67
C VAL A 118 6.44 5.22 -2.95
N PRO A 119 6.87 5.05 -4.22
CA PRO A 119 7.99 4.17 -4.54
C PRO A 119 9.22 4.50 -3.69
N ARG A 120 9.81 3.46 -3.08
CA ARG A 120 10.93 3.59 -2.13
C ARG A 120 12.17 4.15 -2.78
N CYS A 121 12.52 3.61 -3.96
CA CYS A 121 13.77 3.89 -4.67
C CYS A 121 13.68 5.10 -5.62
N GLU A 122 12.49 5.64 -5.88
CA GLU A 122 12.33 6.78 -6.79
C GLU A 122 12.29 8.11 -6.01
N SER A 123 13.18 9.02 -6.41
CA SER A 123 13.09 10.42 -6.04
C SER A 123 12.02 11.09 -6.89
N GLY A 124 11.05 11.73 -6.25
CA GLY A 124 9.96 12.39 -6.96
C GLY A 124 9.06 13.17 -6.01
N SER A 125 8.24 14.01 -6.61
CA SER A 125 7.17 14.73 -5.95
C SER A 125 5.85 14.05 -6.30
N TYR A 126 5.07 13.71 -5.27
CA TYR A 126 3.90 12.84 -5.43
C TYR A 126 2.62 13.54 -4.98
N LEU A 127 1.50 13.12 -5.56
CA LEU A 127 0.18 13.67 -5.29
C LEU A 127 -0.72 12.58 -4.72
N CYS A 128 -1.52 12.91 -3.70
CA CYS A 128 -2.62 12.03 -3.30
C CYS A 128 -3.71 12.02 -4.37
N GLU A 129 -4.63 11.05 -4.29
CA GLU A 129 -5.70 10.84 -5.28
C GLU A 129 -6.57 12.08 -5.53
N GLU A 130 -6.75 12.92 -4.52
CA GLU A 130 -7.52 14.15 -4.60
C GLU A 130 -6.84 15.18 -5.51
N HIS A 131 -5.52 15.34 -5.34
CA HIS A 131 -4.70 16.29 -6.08
C HIS A 131 -4.12 15.73 -7.39
N ARG A 132 -4.26 14.42 -7.64
CA ARG A 132 -3.78 13.75 -8.86
C ARG A 132 -4.90 13.68 -9.91
N PRO A 133 -4.96 14.59 -10.90
CA PRO A 133 -5.90 14.44 -12.00
C PRO A 133 -5.57 13.21 -12.85
N ALA A 134 -6.58 12.59 -13.45
CA ALA A 134 -6.36 11.49 -14.37
C ALA A 134 -5.89 12.00 -15.74
N VAL A 135 -5.10 11.19 -16.45
CA VAL A 135 -4.82 11.46 -17.88
C VAL A 135 -6.14 11.38 -18.65
N GLY A 136 -6.38 12.37 -19.52
CA GLY A 136 -7.64 12.59 -20.22
C GLY A 136 -8.69 13.37 -19.42
N GLU A 137 -8.45 13.68 -18.15
CA GLU A 137 -9.38 14.47 -17.33
C GLU A 137 -9.45 15.92 -17.83
N VAL A 138 -10.66 16.47 -17.92
CA VAL A 138 -10.89 17.89 -18.18
C VAL A 138 -10.80 18.66 -16.86
N VAL A 139 -9.87 19.60 -16.80
CA VAL A 139 -9.54 20.40 -15.62
C VAL A 139 -9.58 21.88 -15.97
N ARG A 140 -9.50 22.74 -14.95
CA ARG A 140 -9.46 24.19 -15.10
C ARG A 140 -8.08 24.73 -14.73
N ASP A 141 -7.55 25.61 -15.56
CA ASP A 141 -6.41 26.46 -15.20
C ASP A 141 -6.89 27.52 -14.19
N ARG A 142 -6.36 27.50 -12.96
CA ARG A 142 -6.72 28.48 -11.93
C ARG A 142 -6.40 29.92 -12.33
N GLU A 143 -5.32 30.13 -13.08
CA GLU A 143 -4.87 31.48 -13.46
C GLU A 143 -5.78 32.13 -14.50
N THR A 144 -6.26 31.34 -15.46
CA THR A 144 -7.01 31.87 -16.62
C THR A 144 -8.48 31.51 -16.62
N GLY A 145 -8.89 30.52 -15.82
CA GLY A 145 -10.23 29.92 -15.85
C GLY A 145 -10.47 29.01 -17.06
N SER A 146 -9.49 28.86 -17.96
CA SER A 146 -9.60 28.07 -19.19
C SER A 146 -9.67 26.58 -18.89
N LEU A 147 -10.36 25.84 -19.77
CA LEU A 147 -10.40 24.38 -19.71
C LEU A 147 -9.16 23.78 -20.36
N LEU A 148 -8.60 22.78 -19.69
CA LEU A 148 -7.44 22.01 -20.08
C LEU A 148 -7.81 20.52 -20.12
N VAL A 149 -7.15 19.74 -20.96
CA VAL A 149 -7.19 18.27 -20.94
C VAL A 149 -5.82 17.77 -20.48
N VAL A 150 -5.78 17.01 -19.39
CA VAL A 150 -4.54 16.46 -18.85
C VAL A 150 -3.98 15.39 -19.78
N VAL A 151 -2.71 15.48 -20.13
CA VAL A 151 -2.03 14.47 -20.98
C VAL A 151 -0.98 13.68 -20.22
N ALA A 152 -0.42 14.23 -19.13
CA ALA A 152 0.47 13.51 -18.24
C ALA A 152 0.48 14.13 -16.84
N VAL A 153 0.70 13.30 -15.83
CA VAL A 153 1.06 13.74 -14.46
C VAL A 153 2.43 13.15 -14.16
N THR A 154 3.44 13.99 -13.99
CA THR A 154 4.81 13.55 -13.72
C THR A 154 5.08 13.48 -12.22
N THR A 155 6.28 13.02 -11.86
CA THR A 155 6.83 13.16 -10.49
C THR A 155 7.96 14.20 -10.43
N ASP A 156 8.33 14.78 -11.58
CA ASP A 156 9.36 15.80 -11.68
C ASP A 156 8.85 17.13 -11.14
N ARG A 157 9.67 17.76 -10.29
CA ARG A 157 9.31 19.02 -9.62
C ARG A 157 9.28 20.19 -10.59
N ALA A 158 8.40 21.15 -10.34
CA ALA A 158 8.29 22.35 -11.16
C ALA A 158 9.58 23.19 -11.20
N ASP A 159 10.44 23.12 -10.17
CA ASP A 159 11.76 23.76 -10.14
C ASP A 159 12.88 22.99 -10.86
N ALA A 160 12.61 21.79 -11.34
CA ALA A 160 13.57 20.94 -12.06
C ALA A 160 13.19 20.70 -13.52
N VAL A 161 11.96 21.00 -13.92
CA VAL A 161 11.47 20.77 -15.29
C VAL A 161 11.66 22.00 -16.15
N GLU A 162 12.42 21.86 -17.23
CA GLU A 162 12.52 22.86 -18.28
C GLU A 162 11.43 22.66 -19.34
N THR A 163 10.89 23.77 -19.83
CA THR A 163 9.96 23.80 -20.96
C THR A 163 10.72 23.77 -22.30
N ASP A 164 10.00 23.57 -23.41
CA ASP A 164 10.58 23.64 -24.77
C ASP A 164 11.25 25.00 -25.08
N GLU A 165 10.96 26.04 -24.30
CA GLU A 165 11.54 27.38 -24.42
C GLU A 165 12.82 27.54 -23.59
N GLY A 166 13.28 26.48 -22.91
CA GLY A 166 14.47 26.48 -22.06
C GLY A 166 14.29 27.22 -20.74
N ARG A 167 13.05 27.42 -20.28
CA ARG A 167 12.73 28.04 -18.99
C ARG A 167 12.15 27.00 -18.02
N ILE A 168 12.58 27.06 -16.76
CA ILE A 168 12.05 26.24 -15.67
C ILE A 168 10.58 26.57 -15.42
N VAL A 169 9.74 25.54 -15.22
CA VAL A 169 8.29 25.70 -15.04
C VAL A 169 7.96 26.62 -13.86
N ALA A 170 8.62 26.46 -12.71
CA ALA A 170 8.40 27.31 -11.53
C ALA A 170 8.80 28.78 -11.73
N GLU A 171 9.70 29.08 -12.68
CA GLU A 171 10.20 30.44 -12.91
C GLU A 171 9.30 31.28 -13.84
N TYR A 172 8.26 30.69 -14.41
CA TYR A 172 7.28 31.48 -15.16
C TYR A 172 6.57 32.47 -14.21
N PRO A 173 6.42 33.76 -14.59
CA PRO A 173 5.76 34.74 -13.72
C PRO A 173 4.33 34.37 -13.32
N THR A 174 3.60 33.63 -14.17
CA THR A 174 2.25 33.12 -13.84
C THR A 174 2.26 31.97 -12.84
N ASN A 175 3.43 31.44 -12.49
CA ASN A 175 3.61 30.29 -11.60
C ASN A 175 4.16 30.68 -10.22
N THR A 176 4.49 31.95 -9.98
CA THR A 176 5.08 32.43 -8.71
C THR A 176 4.21 32.15 -7.47
N GLY A 177 2.89 32.00 -7.64
CA GLY A 177 1.96 31.69 -6.54
C GLY A 177 1.82 30.20 -6.20
N TYR A 178 2.56 29.32 -6.87
CA TYR A 178 2.43 27.86 -6.75
C TYR A 178 3.71 27.24 -6.15
N GLY A 179 3.59 26.04 -5.59
CA GLY A 179 4.71 25.33 -4.99
C GLY A 179 5.74 24.93 -6.05
N ASP A 180 7.00 25.35 -5.88
CA ASP A 180 8.10 24.99 -6.76
C ASP A 180 8.49 23.50 -6.69
N HIS A 181 8.25 22.89 -5.53
CA HIS A 181 8.46 21.48 -5.22
C HIS A 181 7.33 20.57 -5.70
N GLU A 182 6.21 21.12 -6.16
CA GLU A 182 5.10 20.31 -6.62
C GLU A 182 5.39 19.72 -8.01
N PRO A 183 4.84 18.53 -8.33
CA PRO A 183 5.14 17.91 -9.60
C PRO A 183 4.47 18.64 -10.75
N VAL A 184 4.99 18.41 -11.95
CA VAL A 184 4.43 18.98 -13.17
C VAL A 184 3.26 18.15 -13.70
N VAL A 185 2.16 18.83 -14.00
CA VAL A 185 1.05 18.31 -14.79
C VAL A 185 1.17 18.87 -16.20
N ARG A 186 1.20 17.98 -17.20
CA ARG A 186 1.17 18.38 -18.61
C ARG A 186 -0.27 18.35 -19.12
N ALA A 187 -0.71 19.42 -19.77
CA ALA A 187 -2.06 19.54 -20.29
C ALA A 187 -2.12 20.37 -21.57
N VAL A 188 -3.16 20.16 -22.38
CA VAL A 188 -3.45 20.95 -23.59
C VAL A 188 -4.70 21.79 -23.37
N TYR A 189 -4.78 22.97 -23.99
CA TYR A 189 -6.00 23.79 -23.94
C TYR A 189 -7.12 23.16 -24.75
N ALA A 190 -8.27 22.95 -24.10
CA ALA A 190 -9.44 22.34 -24.73
C ALA A 190 -10.00 23.18 -25.89
N SER A 191 -9.77 24.50 -25.88
CA SER A 191 -10.14 25.41 -26.98
C SER A 191 -9.38 25.14 -28.29
N GLY A 192 -8.26 24.42 -28.24
CA GLY A 192 -7.51 24.02 -29.42
C GLY A 192 -8.02 22.74 -30.10
N LEU A 193 -8.94 22.01 -29.46
CA LEU A 193 -9.52 20.79 -30.02
C LEU A 193 -10.53 21.14 -31.13
N ALA A 194 -10.47 20.39 -32.22
CA ALA A 194 -11.34 20.54 -33.37
C ALA A 194 -11.70 19.14 -33.93
N PRO A 195 -12.75 19.00 -34.76
CA PRO A 195 -13.14 17.69 -35.31
C PRO A 195 -12.04 16.96 -36.08
N ASP A 196 -11.06 17.70 -36.60
CA ASP A 196 -9.90 17.23 -37.36
C ASP A 196 -8.58 17.26 -36.56
N ARG A 197 -8.64 17.61 -35.26
CA ARG A 197 -7.45 17.78 -34.42
C ARG A 197 -7.66 17.18 -33.03
N ASP A 198 -6.93 16.10 -32.77
CA ASP A 198 -7.00 15.37 -31.51
C ASP A 198 -6.03 15.94 -30.45
N VAL A 199 -6.16 15.46 -29.21
CA VAL A 199 -5.31 15.85 -28.07
C VAL A 199 -3.82 15.65 -28.37
N GLY A 200 -3.46 14.60 -29.12
CA GLY A 200 -2.07 14.29 -29.50
C GLY A 200 -1.44 15.29 -30.47
N ASP A 201 -2.26 16.04 -31.21
CA ASP A 201 -1.81 17.02 -32.20
C ASP A 201 -1.59 18.42 -31.61
N LEU A 202 -1.91 18.59 -30.33
CA LEU A 202 -1.78 19.85 -29.60
C LEU A 202 -0.48 19.90 -28.81
N LYS A 203 0.14 21.07 -28.78
CA LYS A 203 1.33 21.30 -27.95
C LYS A 203 0.93 21.21 -26.47
N PRO A 204 1.48 20.27 -25.69
CA PRO A 204 1.23 20.21 -24.26
C PRO A 204 2.02 21.31 -23.52
N TYR A 205 1.37 21.90 -22.53
CA TYR A 205 1.95 22.87 -21.61
C TYR A 205 2.18 22.24 -20.25
N SER A 206 3.21 22.67 -19.55
CA SER A 206 3.61 22.18 -18.24
C SER A 206 3.16 23.15 -17.15
N PHE A 207 2.46 22.64 -16.15
CA PHE A 207 1.90 23.43 -15.05
C PHE A 207 2.29 22.83 -13.70
N PRO A 208 2.57 23.67 -12.70
CA PRO A 208 2.58 23.22 -11.31
C PRO A 208 1.23 22.56 -10.94
N ALA A 209 1.24 21.42 -10.25
CA ALA A 209 0.06 20.64 -9.90
C ALA A 209 -1.08 21.42 -9.23
N SER A 210 -0.79 22.31 -8.28
CA SER A 210 -1.82 23.06 -7.54
C SER A 210 -2.45 24.20 -8.36
N ARG A 211 -1.88 24.55 -9.52
CA ARG A 211 -2.52 25.42 -10.52
C ARG A 211 -3.68 24.74 -11.24
N ILE A 212 -3.66 23.42 -11.33
CA ILE A 212 -4.68 22.63 -11.99
C ILE A 212 -5.82 22.34 -11.02
N VAL A 213 -7.02 22.81 -11.35
CA VAL A 213 -8.23 22.63 -10.54
C VAL A 213 -9.13 21.62 -11.23
N ARG A 214 -9.36 20.48 -10.57
CA ARG A 214 -10.32 19.48 -11.04
C ARG A 214 -11.72 20.08 -11.02
N LEU A 215 -12.50 19.78 -12.05
CA LEU A 215 -13.91 20.17 -12.08
C LEU A 215 -14.67 19.25 -11.11
N GLU A 216 -15.51 19.82 -10.25
CA GLU A 216 -16.41 18.99 -9.44
C GLU A 216 -17.22 18.09 -10.38
N ARG A 217 -17.13 16.77 -10.16
CA ARG A 217 -17.92 15.81 -10.94
C ARG A 217 -19.40 16.05 -10.66
N SER A 218 -20.08 16.79 -11.53
CA SER A 218 -21.51 16.57 -11.71
C SER A 218 -21.67 15.12 -12.16
N HIS A 219 -22.35 14.30 -11.34
CA HIS A 219 -22.46 12.85 -11.53
C HIS A 219 -23.00 12.47 -12.92
N ARG A 220 -22.12 12.14 -13.89
CA ARG A 220 -22.42 11.25 -15.03
C ARG A 220 -21.16 10.86 -15.83
N GLY A 221 -20.90 9.56 -15.97
CA GLY A 221 -20.08 8.98 -17.06
C GLY A 221 -18.93 8.06 -16.60
N PRO A 222 -18.71 6.90 -17.26
CA PRO A 222 -17.93 5.78 -16.72
C PRO A 222 -16.43 6.02 -16.80
N VAL A 223 -15.71 5.45 -15.83
CA VAL A 223 -14.24 5.39 -15.81
C VAL A 223 -13.77 4.26 -16.73
N VAL A 224 -12.93 4.60 -17.71
CA VAL A 224 -12.21 3.62 -18.52
C VAL A 224 -10.92 3.28 -17.79
N SER A 225 -10.74 2.00 -17.47
CA SER A 225 -9.55 1.47 -16.81
C SER A 225 -8.35 1.49 -17.76
N VAL A 226 -7.24 2.05 -17.32
CA VAL A 226 -5.93 1.98 -17.99
C VAL A 226 -5.02 1.09 -17.13
N PRO A 227 -4.26 0.15 -17.71
CA PRO A 227 -3.42 -0.76 -16.94
C PRO A 227 -2.21 -0.03 -16.34
N GLU A 228 -1.86 -0.44 -15.12
CA GLU A 228 -0.72 0.05 -14.34
C GLU A 228 0.62 -0.36 -15.00
N ASN A 229 1.58 0.56 -14.99
CA ASN A 229 2.94 0.36 -15.50
C ASN A 229 3.70 -0.62 -14.59
N PRO A 230 4.59 -1.49 -15.09
CA PRO A 230 5.18 -2.55 -14.28
C PRO A 230 6.10 -1.98 -13.19
N LYS A 231 5.96 -2.55 -12.00
CA LYS A 231 6.78 -2.27 -10.82
C LYS A 231 8.25 -2.56 -11.16
N SER A 232 9.09 -1.53 -11.05
CA SER A 232 10.54 -1.69 -11.10
C SER A 232 11.00 -2.25 -9.76
N HIS A 233 11.60 -3.44 -9.76
CA HIS A 233 12.27 -3.97 -8.59
C HIS A 233 13.61 -3.25 -8.39
N CYS A 234 13.86 -2.83 -7.14
CA CYS A 234 15.23 -2.69 -6.64
C CYS A 234 15.72 -4.13 -6.32
#